data_AF-A0A952AWI2-F1
#
_entry.id   AF-A0A952AWI2-F1
#
_cell.length_a   1.000
_cell.length_b   1.000
_cell.length_c   1.000
_cell.angle_alpha   90.00
_cell.angle_beta   90.00
_cell.angle_gamma   90.00
#
_symmetry.space_group_name_H-M   'P 1'
#
loop_
_entity.id
_entity.type
_entity.pdbx_description
1 polymer ?
#
loop_
_entity_poly.entity_id
_entity_poly.type
_entity_poly.pdbx_seq_one_letter_code
_entity_poly.pdbx_strand_id
1 'polypeptide(L)'
;MTRPESVREFRWLVAPKMPADSSLESSGDATHPVLRQILFNRGLTRPAEIQSFLSNHYLLSRDPFKLADMDRAVDRITQAIKNGEQIVVYGDFDADGVTATVLLVEALRDLADDRRLIVPYIPDRVDEGYGLNLGALSNLREGGANLVISVDCGIRSPIEAAHAREIGLDMIITDHHSLGPDLPAAVAIVNPKRPESDYPERMLAGVGIAYKLAQAVRQAMPDRVRSDESDLLDLVAIGTVADLAPLVGENRKLVTEGLAVLNEVRRPGLAALMNVSGLQPGQLTAENIGFALGPRINAAGRLAHAYDAARLLITTNTVNAREYALALDELNRERQRLTHQLSVLAEERIDPTAPIIITGDPQFKSGIVGLVASRLAEKIYRPTIVMEEGETESRGSCRSIPEFHITKALDEVADLLVRHGGHSQAAGFTIRNENLPEFTARMTEIANDKLGGQDLRPALTIEADLPLRQVDWALHDTLGQLEPTGYANPQPLLLSRAVEVVSHRPVGTDGSHLQLFVVDAHRSDSARYGGGRTQPGQAFPAIAFRQGNWAGALPRYVDIVYRVNVNRWQGKANLQLVVEDIQPAENESLSI
;
A
#
# COMPACT_ATOMS: atom_id res chain seq x y z
N MET A 1 19.26 30.87 9.02
CA MET A 1 18.25 30.48 8.01
C MET A 1 16.95 30.16 8.73
N THR A 2 15.81 30.64 8.23
CA THR A 2 14.50 30.30 8.78
C THR A 2 13.76 29.47 7.74
N ARG A 3 13.51 28.18 8.05
CA ARG A 3 12.68 27.31 7.21
C ARG A 3 11.30 27.98 7.05
N PRO A 4 10.73 28.09 5.84
CA PRO A 4 9.39 28.64 5.68
C PRO A 4 8.38 27.83 6.49
N GLU A 5 7.48 28.47 7.25
CA GLU A 5 6.50 27.79 8.11
C GLU A 5 5.58 26.81 7.35
N SER A 6 5.35 27.10 6.06
CA SER A 6 4.55 26.26 5.17
C SER A 6 5.28 24.99 4.69
N VAL A 7 6.61 24.91 4.87
CA VAL A 7 7.40 23.74 4.52
C VAL A 7 7.60 22.91 5.79
N ARG A 8 7.04 21.70 5.78
CA ARG A 8 7.17 20.74 6.86
C ARG A 8 8.63 20.48 7.20
N GLU A 9 8.93 20.37 8.49
CA GLU A 9 10.21 19.91 9.00
C GLU A 9 10.22 18.40 9.29
N PHE A 10 11.31 17.72 8.92
CA PHE A 10 11.51 16.30 9.16
C PHE A 10 12.72 16.05 10.08
N ARG A 11 12.63 14.99 10.89
CA ARG A 11 13.81 14.40 11.55
C ARG A 11 14.55 13.54 10.55
N TRP A 12 15.84 13.79 10.36
CA TRP A 12 16.68 12.98 9.49
C TRP A 12 17.32 11.84 10.31
N LEU A 13 16.93 10.61 10.01
CA LEU A 13 17.49 9.41 10.62
C LEU A 13 18.45 8.77 9.63
N VAL A 14 19.72 9.17 9.69
CA VAL A 14 20.77 8.58 8.83
C VAL A 14 21.14 7.21 9.36
N ALA A 15 20.91 6.18 8.53
CA ALA A 15 21.23 4.81 8.88
C ALA A 15 22.74 4.63 9.12
N PRO A 16 23.14 3.74 10.04
CA PRO A 16 24.55 3.53 10.35
C PRO A 16 25.32 3.01 9.14
N LYS A 17 26.59 3.39 9.03
CA LYS A 17 27.47 2.80 8.02
C LYS A 17 27.67 1.31 8.31
N MET A 18 27.68 0.52 7.24
CA MET A 18 28.03 -0.89 7.31
C MET A 18 29.42 -1.04 7.94
N PRO A 19 29.59 -1.90 8.96
CA PRO A 19 30.90 -2.13 9.57
C PRO A 19 31.90 -2.70 8.57
N ALA A 20 33.17 -2.29 8.68
CA ALA A 20 34.23 -2.76 7.79
C ALA A 20 34.57 -4.26 7.95
N ASP A 21 34.16 -4.88 9.05
CA ASP A 21 34.26 -6.31 9.32
C ASP A 21 32.99 -7.09 8.93
N SER A 22 32.01 -6.43 8.30
CA SER A 22 30.81 -7.07 7.78
C SER A 22 31.16 -8.18 6.79
N SER A 23 30.43 -9.30 6.85
CA SER A 23 30.57 -10.38 5.87
C SER A 23 30.30 -9.93 4.43
N LEU A 24 29.57 -8.82 4.27
CA LEU A 24 29.24 -8.17 2.99
C LEU A 24 30.40 -7.35 2.39
N GLU A 25 31.48 -7.11 3.14
CA GLU A 25 32.69 -6.53 2.55
C GLU A 25 33.43 -7.56 1.69
N SER A 26 33.37 -8.83 2.09
CA SER A 26 34.02 -9.94 1.39
C SER A 26 33.23 -10.46 0.18
N SER A 27 31.97 -10.05 -0.02
CA SER A 27 31.12 -10.51 -1.13
C SER A 27 31.56 -10.02 -2.53
N GLY A 28 32.71 -9.36 -2.65
CA GLY A 28 33.39 -9.10 -3.92
C GLY A 28 32.70 -8.08 -4.83
N ASP A 29 33.40 -7.71 -5.90
CA ASP A 29 33.10 -6.61 -6.84
C ASP A 29 31.73 -6.68 -7.58
N ALA A 30 30.93 -7.73 -7.36
CA ALA A 30 29.69 -7.95 -8.10
C ALA A 30 28.51 -7.07 -7.63
N THR A 31 28.51 -6.57 -6.40
CA THR A 31 27.43 -5.73 -5.86
C THR A 31 27.94 -4.34 -5.52
N HIS A 32 27.32 -3.33 -6.14
CA HIS A 32 27.68 -1.94 -5.94
C HIS A 32 27.70 -1.55 -4.44
N PRO A 33 28.69 -0.79 -3.95
CA PRO A 33 28.84 -0.48 -2.52
C PRO A 33 27.60 0.16 -1.88
N VAL A 34 26.95 1.08 -2.60
CA VAL A 34 25.71 1.74 -2.13
C VAL A 34 24.57 0.74 -1.96
N LEU A 35 24.45 -0.24 -2.86
CA LEU A 35 23.43 -1.28 -2.75
C LEU A 35 23.70 -2.19 -1.56
N ARG A 36 24.96 -2.57 -1.32
CA ARG A 36 25.36 -3.34 -0.12
C ARG A 36 25.00 -2.60 1.16
N GLN A 37 25.28 -1.31 1.24
CA GLN A 37 24.92 -0.46 2.37
C GLN A 37 23.40 -0.42 2.60
N ILE A 38 22.60 -0.21 1.54
CA ILE A 38 21.14 -0.20 1.61
C ILE A 38 20.61 -1.57 2.10
N LEU A 39 21.07 -2.68 1.51
CA LEU A 39 20.60 -4.01 1.87
C LEU A 39 21.00 -4.40 3.30
N PHE A 40 22.18 -3.98 3.76
CA PHE A 40 22.61 -4.11 5.15
C PHE A 40 21.65 -3.39 6.10
N ASN A 41 21.28 -2.15 5.78
CA ASN A 41 20.34 -1.34 6.56
C ASN A 41 18.92 -1.92 6.57
N ARG A 42 18.57 -2.71 5.55
CA ARG A 42 17.33 -3.50 5.47
C ARG A 42 17.39 -4.85 6.21
N GLY A 43 18.50 -5.13 6.90
CA GLY A 43 18.68 -6.34 7.71
C GLY A 43 19.23 -7.55 6.94
N LEU A 44 19.59 -7.40 5.66
CA LEU A 44 20.26 -8.46 4.90
C LEU A 44 21.76 -8.36 5.16
N THR A 45 22.27 -9.21 6.06
CA THR A 45 23.64 -9.10 6.61
C THR A 45 24.58 -10.17 6.09
N ARG A 46 24.07 -11.15 5.33
CA ARG A 46 24.84 -12.26 4.73
C ARG A 46 24.77 -12.22 3.20
N PRO A 47 25.86 -12.61 2.49
CA PRO A 47 25.87 -12.60 1.02
C PRO A 47 24.75 -13.44 0.38
N ALA A 48 24.41 -14.58 0.99
CA ALA A 48 23.32 -15.44 0.52
C ALA A 48 21.95 -14.76 0.61
N GLU A 49 21.72 -13.90 1.60
CA GLU A 49 20.48 -13.14 1.76
C GLU A 49 20.35 -12.08 0.67
N ILE A 50 21.45 -11.37 0.36
CA ILE A 50 21.50 -10.41 -0.76
C ILE A 50 21.24 -11.14 -2.08
N GLN A 51 21.90 -12.27 -2.32
CA GLN A 51 21.70 -13.03 -3.55
C GLN A 51 20.25 -13.52 -3.68
N SER A 52 19.68 -14.07 -2.61
CA SER A 52 18.28 -14.49 -2.53
C SER A 52 17.32 -13.34 -2.86
N PHE A 53 17.59 -12.15 -2.31
CA PHE A 53 16.83 -10.94 -2.59
C PHE A 53 16.94 -10.48 -4.05
N LEU A 54 18.15 -10.30 -4.56
CA LEU A 54 18.37 -9.81 -5.93
C LEU A 54 17.90 -10.81 -7.01
N SER A 55 17.91 -12.11 -6.71
CA SER A 55 17.44 -13.16 -7.62
C SER A 55 15.95 -13.49 -7.50
N ASN A 56 15.23 -12.82 -6.59
CA ASN A 56 13.85 -13.14 -6.22
C ASN A 56 13.64 -14.63 -5.82
N HIS A 57 14.61 -15.22 -5.11
CA HIS A 57 14.61 -16.63 -4.71
C HIS A 57 14.60 -16.78 -3.18
N TYR A 58 13.44 -16.48 -2.58
CA TYR A 58 13.30 -16.23 -1.14
C TYR A 58 12.92 -17.44 -0.29
N LEU A 59 12.34 -18.49 -0.89
CA LEU A 59 11.52 -19.45 -0.15
C LEU A 59 12.06 -20.87 -0.23
N LEU A 60 12.00 -21.55 0.90
CA LEU A 60 12.26 -22.99 1.02
C LEU A 60 11.19 -23.84 0.31
N SER A 61 9.99 -23.29 0.11
CA SER A 61 8.88 -23.95 -0.60
C SER A 61 7.82 -22.94 -1.01
N ARG A 62 7.14 -23.20 -2.14
CA ARG A 62 5.94 -22.48 -2.60
C ARG A 62 4.71 -23.39 -2.69
N ASP A 63 4.81 -24.55 -2.06
CA ASP A 63 3.79 -25.59 -2.09
C ASP A 63 2.53 -25.12 -1.34
N PRO A 64 1.40 -24.89 -2.03
CA PRO A 64 0.20 -24.38 -1.39
C PRO A 64 -0.36 -25.33 -0.33
N PHE A 65 -0.05 -26.63 -0.38
CA PHE A 65 -0.49 -27.62 0.61
C PHE A 65 0.19 -27.48 1.98
N LYS A 66 1.20 -26.60 2.11
CA LYS A 66 1.74 -26.21 3.42
C LYS A 66 0.87 -25.20 4.16
N LEU A 67 -0.15 -24.63 3.51
CA LEU A 67 -1.17 -23.83 4.20
C LEU A 67 -2.14 -24.77 4.92
N ALA A 68 -2.44 -24.46 6.18
CA ALA A 68 -3.38 -25.26 6.97
C ALA A 68 -4.76 -25.37 6.29
N ASP A 69 -5.38 -26.55 6.37
CA ASP A 69 -6.65 -26.93 5.72
C ASP A 69 -6.68 -26.82 4.19
N MET A 70 -5.56 -26.59 3.49
CA MET A 70 -5.56 -26.53 2.02
C MET A 70 -6.10 -27.83 1.39
N ASP A 71 -5.70 -28.99 1.89
CA ASP A 71 -6.22 -30.29 1.42
C ASP A 71 -7.76 -30.36 1.52
N ARG A 72 -8.31 -29.98 2.67
CA ARG A 72 -9.75 -30.00 2.94
C ARG A 72 -10.50 -29.02 2.04
N ALA A 73 -9.94 -27.84 1.79
CA ALA A 73 -10.49 -26.86 0.88
C ALA A 73 -10.54 -27.42 -0.55
N VAL A 74 -9.41 -27.98 -1.03
CA VAL A 74 -9.28 -28.56 -2.36
C VAL A 74 -10.24 -29.74 -2.56
N ASP A 75 -10.35 -30.64 -1.59
CA ASP A 75 -11.26 -31.78 -1.64
C ASP A 75 -12.71 -31.32 -1.80
N ARG A 76 -13.15 -30.37 -0.97
CA ARG A 76 -14.52 -29.85 -1.00
C ARG A 76 -14.85 -29.11 -2.30
N ILE A 77 -13.90 -28.32 -2.82
CA ILE A 77 -14.05 -27.60 -4.10
C ILE A 77 -14.11 -28.59 -5.26
N THR A 78 -13.22 -29.58 -5.27
CA THR A 78 -13.18 -30.61 -6.30
C THR A 78 -14.47 -31.43 -6.33
N GLN A 79 -15.02 -31.75 -5.15
CA GLN A 79 -16.33 -32.40 -5.02
C GLN A 79 -17.44 -31.51 -5.59
N ALA A 80 -17.49 -30.22 -5.25
CA ALA A 80 -18.48 -29.30 -5.77
C ALA A 80 -18.47 -29.25 -7.30
N ILE A 81 -17.27 -29.11 -7.89
CA ILE A 81 -17.09 -29.06 -9.34
C ILE A 81 -17.57 -30.36 -10.01
N LYS A 82 -17.17 -31.53 -9.48
CA LYS A 82 -17.55 -32.84 -10.03
C LYS A 82 -19.06 -33.10 -9.94
N ASN A 83 -19.70 -32.60 -8.89
CA ASN A 83 -21.13 -32.78 -8.64
C ASN A 83 -22.01 -31.76 -9.37
N GLY A 84 -21.43 -30.74 -10.03
CA GLY A 84 -22.19 -29.65 -10.61
C GLY A 84 -22.91 -28.79 -9.55
N GLU A 85 -22.31 -28.65 -8.38
CA GLU A 85 -22.80 -27.77 -7.30
C GLU A 85 -22.52 -26.30 -7.63
N GLN A 86 -23.39 -25.40 -7.17
CA GLN A 86 -23.14 -23.96 -7.29
C GLN A 86 -22.14 -23.51 -6.22
N ILE A 87 -21.06 -22.88 -6.68
CA ILE A 87 -20.00 -22.28 -5.85
C ILE A 87 -20.11 -20.76 -5.95
N VAL A 88 -20.24 -20.10 -4.81
CA VAL A 88 -20.19 -18.64 -4.71
C VAL A 88 -18.83 -18.23 -4.16
N VAL A 89 -18.12 -17.37 -4.87
CA VAL A 89 -16.90 -16.73 -4.37
C VAL A 89 -17.29 -15.40 -3.75
N TYR A 90 -17.18 -15.29 -2.42
CA TYR A 90 -17.59 -14.15 -1.63
C TYR A 90 -16.37 -13.27 -1.32
N GLY A 91 -16.27 -12.10 -1.92
CA GLY A 91 -15.14 -11.18 -1.76
C GLY A 91 -15.32 -10.10 -0.69
N ASP A 92 -14.35 -9.21 -0.64
CA ASP A 92 -14.47 -7.88 -0.02
C ASP A 92 -14.56 -6.77 -1.09
N PHE A 93 -14.94 -5.56 -0.67
CA PHE A 93 -15.23 -4.43 -1.55
C PHE A 93 -14.00 -3.58 -1.93
N ASP A 94 -12.81 -3.90 -1.43
CA ASP A 94 -11.58 -3.22 -1.83
C ASP A 94 -10.86 -3.96 -2.96
N ALA A 95 -9.74 -3.42 -3.42
CA ALA A 95 -9.02 -3.93 -4.57
C ALA A 95 -8.43 -5.33 -4.33
N ASP A 96 -8.07 -5.70 -3.10
CA ASP A 96 -7.57 -7.04 -2.80
C ASP A 96 -8.73 -8.04 -2.88
N GLY A 97 -9.82 -7.80 -2.14
CA GLY A 97 -11.03 -8.62 -2.21
C GLY A 97 -11.64 -8.74 -3.62
N VAL A 98 -11.69 -7.64 -4.38
CA VAL A 98 -12.19 -7.65 -5.76
C VAL A 98 -11.28 -8.48 -6.67
N THR A 99 -9.95 -8.29 -6.60
CA THR A 99 -9.02 -9.05 -7.45
C THR A 99 -8.96 -10.51 -7.06
N ALA A 100 -8.99 -10.83 -5.77
CA ALA A 100 -9.09 -12.21 -5.25
C ALA A 100 -10.36 -12.92 -5.74
N THR A 101 -11.49 -12.21 -5.73
CA THR A 101 -12.77 -12.73 -6.23
C THR A 101 -12.69 -13.06 -7.71
N VAL A 102 -12.20 -12.11 -8.52
CA VAL A 102 -12.08 -12.29 -9.97
C VAL A 102 -11.11 -13.43 -10.29
N LEU A 103 -9.96 -13.47 -9.60
CA LEU A 103 -8.94 -14.50 -9.77
C LEU A 103 -9.50 -15.89 -9.53
N LEU A 104 -10.15 -16.10 -8.37
CA LEU A 104 -10.65 -17.42 -8.01
C LEU A 104 -11.83 -17.82 -8.90
N VAL A 105 -12.71 -16.89 -9.26
CA VAL A 105 -13.81 -17.15 -10.20
C VAL A 105 -13.28 -17.58 -11.57
N GLU A 106 -12.24 -16.93 -12.09
CA GLU A 106 -11.62 -17.32 -13.35
C GLU A 106 -10.98 -18.70 -13.28
N ALA A 107 -10.20 -18.96 -12.22
CA ALA A 107 -9.57 -20.25 -12.01
C ALA A 107 -10.60 -21.40 -11.91
N LEU A 108 -11.67 -21.23 -11.14
CA LEU A 108 -12.70 -22.25 -10.98
C LEU A 108 -13.58 -22.42 -12.23
N ARG A 109 -13.87 -21.34 -12.96
CA ARG A 109 -14.59 -21.41 -14.24
C ARG A 109 -13.80 -22.14 -15.32
N ASP A 110 -12.48 -22.14 -15.24
CA ASP A 110 -11.64 -22.89 -16.16
C ASP A 110 -11.81 -24.41 -15.97
N LEU A 111 -12.03 -24.84 -14.72
CA LEU A 111 -12.13 -26.24 -14.32
C LEU A 111 -13.57 -26.81 -14.39
N ALA A 112 -14.57 -25.95 -14.23
CA ALA A 112 -15.98 -26.32 -14.20
C ALA A 112 -16.55 -26.66 -15.58
N ASP A 113 -17.40 -27.68 -15.65
CA ASP A 113 -18.11 -28.05 -16.87
C ASP A 113 -19.16 -26.98 -17.26
N ASP A 114 -19.84 -26.38 -16.28
CA ASP A 114 -20.72 -25.22 -16.46
C ASP A 114 -20.21 -24.00 -15.68
N ARG A 115 -19.66 -23.03 -16.42
CA ARG A 115 -19.11 -21.78 -15.87
C ARG A 115 -20.13 -20.93 -15.10
N ARG A 116 -21.44 -21.14 -15.33
CA ARG A 116 -22.52 -20.39 -14.68
C ARG A 116 -22.72 -20.80 -13.22
N LEU A 117 -22.20 -21.97 -12.82
CA LEU A 117 -22.24 -22.45 -11.45
C LEU A 117 -21.21 -21.76 -10.55
N ILE A 118 -20.24 -21.04 -11.13
CA ILE A 118 -19.26 -20.25 -10.39
C ILE A 118 -19.69 -18.79 -10.41
N VAL A 119 -20.14 -18.29 -9.26
CA VAL A 119 -20.79 -16.99 -9.12
C VAL A 119 -19.94 -16.06 -8.23
N PRO A 120 -19.46 -14.92 -8.74
CA PRO A 120 -18.87 -13.89 -7.89
C PRO A 120 -19.95 -13.23 -7.04
N TYR A 121 -19.64 -12.93 -5.79
CA TYR A 121 -20.43 -12.08 -4.91
C TYR A 121 -19.48 -11.13 -4.17
N ILE A 122 -19.79 -9.84 -4.16
CA ILE A 122 -19.05 -8.81 -3.43
C ILE A 122 -20.09 -8.01 -2.64
N PRO A 123 -19.96 -7.87 -1.32
CA PRO A 123 -20.96 -7.20 -0.49
C PRO A 123 -21.01 -5.69 -0.74
N ASP A 124 -22.15 -5.08 -0.44
CA ASP A 124 -22.29 -3.63 -0.38
C ASP A 124 -21.73 -3.08 0.95
N ARG A 125 -20.76 -2.16 0.84
CA ARG A 125 -20.08 -1.57 2.00
C ARG A 125 -21.03 -0.82 2.94
N VAL A 126 -22.07 -0.18 2.40
CA VAL A 126 -22.99 0.69 3.15
C VAL A 126 -24.08 -0.16 3.79
N ASP A 127 -24.72 -1.02 3.00
CA ASP A 127 -25.89 -1.78 3.42
C ASP A 127 -25.52 -3.04 4.21
N GLU A 128 -24.48 -3.76 3.78
CA GLU A 128 -24.10 -5.06 4.35
C GLU A 128 -22.90 -4.96 5.28
N GLY A 129 -22.04 -3.96 5.07
CA GLY A 129 -20.86 -3.70 5.88
C GLY A 129 -19.65 -4.53 5.46
N TYR A 130 -18.65 -4.62 6.34
CA TYR A 130 -17.43 -5.40 6.12
C TYR A 130 -17.58 -6.82 6.66
N GLY A 131 -17.04 -7.79 5.91
CA GLY A 131 -17.05 -9.21 6.27
C GLY A 131 -18.29 -9.96 5.78
N LEU A 132 -18.50 -11.16 6.32
CA LEU A 132 -19.67 -11.97 5.99
C LEU A 132 -20.93 -11.34 6.58
N ASN A 133 -22.06 -11.52 5.89
CA ASN A 133 -23.36 -11.04 6.32
C ASN A 133 -24.38 -12.19 6.40
N LEU A 134 -25.12 -12.30 7.52
CA LEU A 134 -26.11 -13.35 7.75
C LEU A 134 -27.21 -13.39 6.68
N GLY A 135 -27.76 -12.22 6.34
CA GLY A 135 -28.82 -12.09 5.34
C GLY A 135 -28.31 -12.47 3.95
N ALA A 136 -27.10 -12.02 3.60
CA ALA A 136 -26.45 -12.41 2.35
C ALA A 136 -26.28 -13.93 2.24
N LEU A 137 -25.77 -14.60 3.27
CA LEU A 137 -25.58 -16.05 3.27
C LEU A 137 -26.90 -16.81 3.14
N SER A 138 -27.96 -16.37 3.83
CA SER A 138 -29.31 -16.92 3.66
C SER A 138 -29.80 -16.77 2.22
N ASN A 139 -29.69 -15.57 1.65
CA ASN A 139 -30.12 -15.29 0.28
C ASN A 139 -29.34 -16.12 -0.76
N LEU A 140 -28.03 -16.28 -0.57
CA LEU A 140 -27.18 -17.11 -1.42
C LEU A 140 -27.62 -18.58 -1.35
N ARG A 141 -27.91 -19.08 -0.15
CA ARG A 141 -28.39 -20.45 0.03
C ARG A 141 -29.76 -20.66 -0.63
N GLU A 142 -30.70 -19.74 -0.44
CA GLU A 142 -32.01 -19.75 -1.12
C GLU A 142 -31.87 -19.67 -2.64
N GLY A 143 -30.85 -18.96 -3.14
CA GLY A 143 -30.48 -18.88 -4.55
C GLY A 143 -29.85 -20.16 -5.11
N GLY A 144 -29.64 -21.19 -4.28
CA GLY A 144 -29.14 -22.49 -4.70
C GLY A 144 -27.66 -22.75 -4.41
N ALA A 145 -26.96 -21.83 -3.71
CA ALA A 145 -25.56 -22.03 -3.37
C ALA A 145 -25.37 -23.28 -2.50
N ASN A 146 -24.39 -24.10 -2.85
CA ASN A 146 -23.98 -25.27 -2.07
C ASN A 146 -22.73 -24.97 -1.24
N LEU A 147 -21.84 -24.15 -1.80
CA LEU A 147 -20.55 -23.81 -1.23
C LEU A 147 -20.30 -22.31 -1.39
N VAL A 148 -19.94 -21.64 -0.30
CA VAL A 148 -19.33 -20.31 -0.31
C VAL A 148 -17.83 -20.44 -0.05
N ILE A 149 -17.02 -19.80 -0.88
CA ILE A 149 -15.59 -19.60 -0.64
C ILE A 149 -15.38 -18.12 -0.39
N SER A 150 -15.09 -17.72 0.85
CA SER A 150 -14.75 -16.32 1.11
C SER A 150 -13.29 -16.04 0.77
N VAL A 151 -13.04 -14.90 0.16
CA VAL A 151 -11.70 -14.40 -0.18
C VAL A 151 -11.52 -13.03 0.44
N ASP A 152 -10.39 -12.85 1.12
CA ASP A 152 -10.03 -11.60 1.82
C ASP A 152 -10.96 -11.20 2.98
N CYS A 153 -11.82 -12.12 3.42
CA CYS A 153 -12.71 -11.89 4.54
C CYS A 153 -13.17 -13.20 5.21
N GLY A 154 -13.77 -13.07 6.39
CA GLY A 154 -14.46 -14.15 7.09
C GLY A 154 -13.73 -14.72 8.32
N ILE A 155 -12.43 -14.47 8.53
CA ILE A 155 -11.71 -15.04 9.69
C ILE A 155 -12.22 -14.54 11.04
N ARG A 156 -12.89 -13.38 11.05
CA ARG A 156 -13.52 -12.77 12.23
C ARG A 156 -15.05 -12.89 12.23
N SER A 157 -15.60 -13.85 11.49
CA SER A 157 -17.06 -14.04 11.32
C SER A 157 -17.55 -15.41 11.82
N PRO A 158 -17.35 -15.76 13.11
CA PRO A 158 -17.75 -17.06 13.65
C PRO A 158 -19.28 -17.24 13.69
N ILE A 159 -20.04 -16.16 13.89
CA ILE A 159 -21.51 -16.19 13.93
C ILE A 159 -22.04 -16.53 12.54
N GLU A 160 -21.50 -15.89 11.51
CA GLU A 160 -21.91 -16.08 10.13
C GLU A 160 -21.55 -17.48 9.61
N ALA A 161 -20.37 -17.99 9.96
CA ALA A 161 -19.98 -19.35 9.61
C ALA A 161 -20.85 -20.41 10.31
N ALA A 162 -21.22 -20.19 11.58
CA ALA A 162 -22.15 -21.07 12.30
C ALA A 162 -23.54 -21.06 11.63
N HIS A 163 -24.06 -19.88 11.29
CA HIS A 163 -25.33 -19.73 10.57
C HIS A 163 -25.32 -20.43 9.21
N ALA A 164 -24.25 -20.27 8.43
CA ALA A 164 -24.09 -20.96 7.14
C ALA A 164 -24.21 -22.49 7.32
N ARG A 165 -23.55 -23.04 8.35
CA ARG A 165 -23.65 -24.47 8.67
C ARG A 165 -25.07 -24.89 9.03
N GLU A 166 -25.79 -24.08 9.82
CA GLU A 166 -27.18 -24.36 10.22
C GLU A 166 -28.15 -24.40 9.03
N ILE A 167 -27.95 -23.55 8.03
CA ILE A 167 -28.78 -23.52 6.81
C ILE A 167 -28.30 -24.51 5.72
N GLY A 168 -27.30 -25.34 6.03
CA GLY A 168 -26.74 -26.33 5.10
C GLY A 168 -25.96 -25.71 3.94
N LEU A 169 -25.29 -24.59 4.19
CA LEU A 169 -24.37 -23.92 3.28
C LEU A 169 -22.93 -24.19 3.74
N ASP A 170 -22.16 -24.91 2.94
CA ASP A 170 -20.76 -25.15 3.26
C ASP A 170 -19.93 -23.87 3.08
N MET A 171 -18.94 -23.67 3.93
CA MET A 171 -18.03 -22.53 3.86
C MET A 171 -16.57 -22.96 3.83
N ILE A 172 -15.80 -22.35 2.93
CA ILE A 172 -14.34 -22.32 2.97
C ILE A 172 -13.95 -20.86 3.15
N ILE A 173 -13.09 -20.58 4.12
CA ILE A 173 -12.63 -19.22 4.41
C ILE A 173 -11.17 -19.09 4.00
N THR A 174 -10.88 -18.16 3.10
CA THR A 174 -9.51 -17.77 2.74
C THR A 174 -9.30 -16.31 3.10
N ASP A 175 -8.38 -16.05 4.01
CA ASP A 175 -8.23 -14.73 4.62
C ASP A 175 -6.80 -14.54 5.15
N HIS A 176 -6.32 -13.32 5.16
CA HIS A 176 -5.00 -12.92 5.65
C HIS A 176 -5.09 -12.07 6.94
N HIS A 177 -6.28 -11.67 7.39
CA HIS A 177 -6.45 -10.84 8.58
C HIS A 177 -5.98 -11.56 9.86
N SER A 178 -5.85 -10.77 10.94
CA SER A 178 -5.46 -11.31 12.25
C SER A 178 -6.53 -12.24 12.80
N LEU A 179 -6.10 -13.36 13.38
CA LEU A 179 -6.99 -14.37 13.96
C LEU A 179 -7.74 -13.79 15.17
N GLY A 180 -9.01 -14.16 15.30
CA GLY A 180 -9.78 -13.95 16.53
C GLY A 180 -9.44 -15.00 17.61
N PRO A 181 -10.00 -14.85 18.82
CA PRO A 181 -9.86 -15.85 19.88
C PRO A 181 -10.48 -17.20 19.49
N ASP A 182 -11.61 -17.15 18.77
CA ASP A 182 -12.31 -18.32 18.26
C ASP A 182 -12.28 -18.31 16.72
N LEU A 183 -11.99 -19.48 16.12
CA LEU A 183 -12.01 -19.64 14.68
C LEU A 183 -13.43 -19.97 14.19
N PRO A 184 -13.86 -19.45 13.02
CA PRO A 184 -15.17 -19.74 12.45
C PRO A 184 -15.39 -21.24 12.17
N ALA A 185 -16.63 -21.73 12.32
CA ALA A 185 -16.98 -23.13 12.12
C ALA A 185 -17.13 -23.53 10.63
N ALA A 186 -16.08 -23.30 9.83
CA ALA A 186 -16.06 -23.58 8.39
C ALA A 186 -15.52 -24.99 8.05
N VAL A 187 -15.76 -25.46 6.82
CA VAL A 187 -15.21 -26.73 6.28
C VAL A 187 -13.68 -26.67 6.20
N ALA A 188 -13.12 -25.52 5.86
CA ALA A 188 -11.69 -25.26 5.81
C ALA A 188 -11.41 -23.78 6.07
N ILE A 189 -10.28 -23.48 6.72
CA ILE A 189 -9.81 -22.11 6.96
C ILE A 189 -8.36 -21.98 6.51
N VAL A 190 -8.15 -21.35 5.35
CA VAL A 190 -6.84 -21.12 4.76
C VAL A 190 -6.36 -19.72 5.14
N ASN A 191 -5.50 -19.62 6.16
CA ASN A 191 -4.88 -18.37 6.59
C ASN A 191 -3.42 -18.63 6.99
N PRO A 192 -2.43 -17.96 6.38
CA PRO A 192 -1.01 -18.18 6.67
C PRO A 192 -0.60 -17.89 8.13
N LYS A 193 -1.37 -17.07 8.85
CA LYS A 193 -1.11 -16.69 10.25
C LYS A 193 -1.56 -17.76 11.24
N ARG A 194 -2.22 -18.83 10.78
CA ARG A 194 -2.58 -19.97 11.62
C ARG A 194 -1.35 -20.63 12.23
N PRO A 195 -1.39 -21.02 13.52
CA PRO A 195 -0.31 -21.76 14.14
C PRO A 195 0.01 -23.08 13.42
N GLU A 196 -1.02 -23.73 12.85
CA GLU A 196 -0.87 -25.01 12.13
C GLU A 196 -0.34 -24.87 10.70
N SER A 197 -0.15 -23.64 10.20
CA SER A 197 0.36 -23.40 8.86
C SER A 197 1.89 -23.47 8.84
N ASP A 198 2.44 -24.39 8.05
CA ASP A 198 3.88 -24.54 7.76
C ASP A 198 4.32 -23.69 6.55
N TYR A 199 3.40 -22.93 5.97
CA TYR A 199 3.68 -22.05 4.84
C TYR A 199 4.66 -20.93 5.25
N PRO A 200 5.76 -20.71 4.50
CA PRO A 200 6.83 -19.81 4.92
C PRO A 200 6.45 -18.31 4.89
N GLU A 201 5.62 -17.90 3.93
CA GLU A 201 5.15 -16.51 3.84
C GLU A 201 3.91 -16.29 4.71
N ARG A 202 4.05 -15.54 5.80
CA ARG A 202 2.96 -15.27 6.76
C ARG A 202 2.11 -14.06 6.38
N MET A 203 2.58 -13.24 5.45
CA MET A 203 2.00 -11.93 5.12
C MET A 203 1.50 -11.85 3.67
N LEU A 204 1.07 -12.98 3.08
CA LEU A 204 0.36 -12.97 1.80
C LEU A 204 -0.87 -12.05 1.87
N ALA A 205 -1.12 -11.28 0.81
CA ALA A 205 -2.39 -10.60 0.59
C ALA A 205 -3.53 -11.61 0.37
N GLY A 206 -4.79 -11.19 0.49
CA GLY A 206 -5.97 -12.00 0.21
C GLY A 206 -5.93 -12.61 -1.20
N VAL A 207 -5.60 -11.83 -2.22
CA VAL A 207 -5.40 -12.31 -3.60
C VAL A 207 -4.25 -13.31 -3.72
N GLY A 208 -3.21 -13.18 -2.89
CA GLY A 208 -2.11 -14.11 -2.81
C GLY A 208 -2.56 -15.49 -2.31
N ILE A 209 -3.40 -15.52 -1.28
CA ILE A 209 -4.00 -16.77 -0.77
C ILE A 209 -4.97 -17.37 -1.79
N ALA A 210 -5.81 -16.54 -2.42
CA ALA A 210 -6.70 -17.00 -3.49
C ALA A 210 -5.92 -17.62 -4.66
N TYR A 211 -4.77 -17.05 -5.02
CA TYR A 211 -3.84 -17.62 -5.99
C TYR A 211 -3.27 -18.96 -5.52
N LYS A 212 -2.88 -19.11 -4.25
CA LYS A 212 -2.45 -20.41 -3.70
C LYS A 212 -3.54 -21.47 -3.72
N LEU A 213 -4.78 -21.09 -3.40
CA LEU A 213 -5.92 -21.99 -3.53
C LEU A 213 -6.15 -22.41 -4.99
N ALA A 214 -6.10 -21.45 -5.92
CA ALA A 214 -6.21 -21.74 -7.35
C ALA A 214 -5.11 -22.70 -7.84
N GLN A 215 -3.85 -22.50 -7.41
CA GLN A 215 -2.74 -23.43 -7.67
C GLN A 215 -3.05 -24.83 -7.17
N ALA A 216 -3.49 -24.98 -5.92
CA ALA A 216 -3.77 -26.28 -5.31
C ALA A 216 -4.92 -27.02 -6.00
N VAL A 217 -6.01 -26.33 -6.34
CA VAL A 217 -7.16 -26.93 -7.04
C VAL A 217 -6.78 -27.33 -8.47
N ARG A 218 -5.97 -26.52 -9.17
CA ARG A 218 -5.44 -26.86 -10.51
C ARG A 218 -4.53 -28.09 -10.46
N GLN A 219 -3.69 -28.21 -9.43
CA GLN A 219 -2.85 -29.39 -9.20
C GLN A 219 -3.67 -30.66 -8.92
N ALA A 220 -4.83 -30.53 -8.27
CA ALA A 220 -5.73 -31.66 -7.99
C ALA A 220 -6.61 -32.06 -9.19
N MET A 221 -6.76 -31.19 -10.19
CA MET A 221 -7.58 -31.42 -11.40
C MET A 221 -6.81 -31.10 -12.70
N PRO A 222 -5.59 -31.64 -12.93
CA PRO A 222 -4.71 -31.20 -14.02
C PRO A 222 -5.33 -31.38 -15.40
N ASP A 223 -6.11 -32.46 -15.60
CA ASP A 223 -6.76 -32.76 -16.88
C ASP A 223 -7.87 -31.76 -17.28
N ARG A 224 -8.30 -30.91 -16.34
CA ARG A 224 -9.36 -29.91 -16.56
C ARG A 224 -8.82 -28.50 -16.77
N VAL A 225 -7.52 -28.27 -16.55
CA VAL A 225 -6.88 -26.96 -16.70
C VAL A 225 -6.78 -26.59 -18.19
N ARG A 226 -7.22 -25.39 -18.59
CA ARG A 226 -7.18 -24.93 -19.99
C ARG A 226 -6.37 -23.65 -20.19
N SER A 227 -6.38 -22.77 -19.20
CA SER A 227 -5.66 -21.48 -19.18
C SER A 227 -4.22 -21.63 -18.67
N ASP A 228 -3.36 -20.67 -18.95
CA ASP A 228 -2.05 -20.58 -18.30
C ASP A 228 -2.25 -19.99 -16.89
N GLU A 229 -1.50 -20.50 -15.91
CA GLU A 229 -1.60 -19.99 -14.54
C GLU A 229 -1.10 -18.54 -14.43
N SER A 230 -0.16 -18.15 -15.29
CA SER A 230 0.38 -16.79 -15.36
C SER A 230 -0.66 -15.74 -15.71
N ASP A 231 -1.78 -16.12 -16.36
CA ASP A 231 -2.89 -15.20 -16.68
C ASP A 231 -3.57 -14.62 -15.43
N LEU A 232 -3.33 -15.20 -14.25
CA LEU A 232 -3.86 -14.74 -12.96
C LEU A 232 -2.93 -13.75 -12.25
N LEU A 233 -1.66 -13.65 -12.66
CA LEU A 233 -0.65 -12.91 -11.89
C LEU A 233 -0.80 -11.38 -11.96
N ASP A 234 -1.45 -10.85 -13.00
CA ASP A 234 -1.74 -9.41 -13.07
C ASP A 234 -2.71 -8.98 -11.96
N LEU A 235 -3.73 -9.79 -11.65
CA LEU A 235 -4.63 -9.62 -10.52
C LEU A 235 -3.87 -9.73 -9.19
N VAL A 236 -2.96 -10.71 -9.06
CA VAL A 236 -2.13 -10.87 -7.86
C VAL A 236 -1.30 -9.63 -7.60
N ALA A 237 -0.64 -9.07 -8.62
CA ALA A 237 0.13 -7.84 -8.47
C ALA A 237 -0.75 -6.65 -8.04
N ILE A 238 -1.94 -6.50 -8.63
CA ILE A 238 -2.85 -5.41 -8.29
C ILE A 238 -3.34 -5.51 -6.85
N GLY A 239 -3.90 -6.65 -6.43
CA GLY A 239 -4.42 -6.82 -5.08
C GLY A 239 -3.33 -6.70 -4.02
N THR A 240 -2.19 -7.38 -4.21
CA THR A 240 -1.07 -7.35 -3.24
C THR A 240 -0.54 -5.95 -3.00
N VAL A 241 -0.38 -5.14 -4.05
CA VAL A 241 0.12 -3.76 -3.91
C VAL A 241 -0.97 -2.83 -3.36
N ALA A 242 -2.23 -3.03 -3.74
CA ALA A 242 -3.34 -2.20 -3.26
C ALA A 242 -3.68 -2.45 -1.79
N ASP A 243 -3.45 -3.66 -1.29
CA ASP A 243 -3.53 -4.05 0.14
C ASP A 243 -2.38 -3.46 0.99
N LEU A 244 -1.36 -2.88 0.34
CA LEU A 244 -0.11 -2.48 0.99
C LEU A 244 0.58 -3.67 1.69
N ALA A 245 0.47 -4.88 1.13
CA ALA A 245 1.19 -6.04 1.64
C ALA A 245 2.72 -5.82 1.53
N PRO A 246 3.53 -6.35 2.47
CA PRO A 246 4.99 -6.19 2.44
C PRO A 246 5.57 -6.70 1.12
N LEU A 247 6.26 -5.84 0.35
CA LEU A 247 6.94 -6.20 -0.89
C LEU A 247 8.33 -6.76 -0.62
N VAL A 248 8.35 -7.81 0.18
CA VAL A 248 9.49 -8.69 0.47
C VAL A 248 9.04 -10.14 0.27
N GLY A 249 9.96 -11.11 0.37
CA GLY A 249 9.59 -12.52 0.36
C GLY A 249 8.77 -12.96 -0.85
N GLU A 250 7.70 -13.73 -0.63
CA GLU A 250 6.88 -14.23 -1.73
C GLU A 250 6.08 -13.14 -2.42
N ASN A 251 5.54 -12.18 -1.65
CA ASN A 251 4.77 -11.07 -2.21
C ASN A 251 5.58 -10.30 -3.25
N ARG A 252 6.87 -10.02 -2.96
CA ARG A 252 7.75 -9.37 -3.93
C ARG A 252 7.91 -10.19 -5.20
N LYS A 253 8.10 -11.51 -5.07
CA LYS A 253 8.23 -12.41 -6.22
C LYS A 253 6.95 -12.42 -7.07
N LEU A 254 5.79 -12.58 -6.43
CA LEU A 254 4.49 -12.58 -7.09
C LEU A 254 4.19 -11.26 -7.78
N VAL A 255 4.50 -10.13 -7.13
CA VAL A 255 4.35 -8.79 -7.73
C VAL A 255 5.34 -8.59 -8.88
N THR A 256 6.57 -9.12 -8.79
CA THR A 256 7.54 -9.07 -9.91
C THR A 256 7.01 -9.82 -11.13
N GLU A 257 6.56 -11.06 -10.93
CA GLU A 257 6.01 -11.92 -12.00
C GLU A 257 4.70 -11.31 -12.55
N GLY A 258 3.84 -10.80 -11.68
CA GLY A 258 2.59 -10.16 -12.05
C GLY A 258 2.74 -8.80 -12.72
N LEU A 259 3.76 -8.01 -12.40
CA LEU A 259 4.09 -6.77 -13.13
C LEU A 259 4.52 -7.08 -14.57
N ALA A 260 5.24 -8.19 -14.79
CA ALA A 260 5.58 -8.63 -16.15
C ALA A 260 4.30 -8.91 -16.96
N VAL A 261 3.37 -9.71 -16.40
CA VAL A 261 2.09 -10.02 -17.04
C VAL A 261 1.21 -8.79 -17.23
N LEU A 262 1.10 -7.94 -16.21
CA LEU A 262 0.32 -6.69 -16.26
C LEU A 262 0.79 -5.78 -17.39
N ASN A 263 2.11 -5.71 -17.62
CA ASN A 263 2.72 -4.89 -18.67
C ASN A 263 2.50 -5.42 -20.09
N GLU A 264 2.12 -6.69 -20.25
CA GLU A 264 1.70 -7.25 -21.54
C GLU A 264 0.25 -6.85 -21.91
N VAL A 265 -0.53 -6.40 -20.92
CA VAL A 265 -1.89 -5.86 -21.09
C VAL A 265 -2.83 -6.86 -21.79
N ARG A 266 -2.88 -8.09 -21.27
CA ARG A 266 -3.73 -9.17 -21.82
C ARG A 266 -5.24 -8.91 -21.61
N ARG A 267 -5.62 -8.26 -20.50
CA ARG A 267 -7.02 -8.03 -20.11
C ARG A 267 -7.59 -6.75 -20.74
N PRO A 268 -8.72 -6.81 -21.48
CA PRO A 268 -9.37 -5.62 -22.05
C PRO A 268 -9.72 -4.56 -20.99
N GLY A 269 -10.19 -5.01 -19.82
CA GLY A 269 -10.50 -4.14 -18.69
C GLY A 269 -9.31 -3.32 -18.19
N LEU A 270 -8.17 -4.00 -17.99
CA LEU A 270 -6.95 -3.32 -17.55
C LEU A 270 -6.38 -2.40 -18.63
N ALA A 271 -6.46 -2.79 -19.91
CA ALA A 271 -6.08 -1.92 -21.03
C ALA A 271 -6.87 -0.60 -21.00
N ALA A 272 -8.19 -0.69 -20.82
CA ALA A 272 -9.06 0.47 -20.73
C ALA A 272 -8.77 1.32 -19.49
N LEU A 273 -8.53 0.68 -18.34
CA LEU A 273 -8.22 1.37 -17.09
C LEU A 273 -6.89 2.11 -17.15
N MET A 274 -5.86 1.52 -17.75
CA MET A 274 -4.56 2.16 -17.97
C MET A 274 -4.70 3.40 -18.86
N ASN A 275 -5.48 3.30 -19.94
CA ASN A 275 -5.73 4.41 -20.85
C ASN A 275 -6.37 5.62 -20.14
N VAL A 276 -7.49 5.41 -19.43
CA VAL A 276 -8.14 6.50 -18.68
C VAL A 276 -7.27 7.04 -17.54
N SER A 277 -6.33 6.24 -17.05
CA SER A 277 -5.35 6.64 -16.04
C SER A 277 -4.15 7.42 -16.60
N GLY A 278 -4.01 7.51 -17.93
CA GLY A 278 -2.84 8.11 -18.58
C GLY A 278 -1.56 7.29 -18.42
N LEU A 279 -1.67 6.00 -18.09
CA LEU A 279 -0.53 5.10 -17.93
C LEU A 279 -0.12 4.50 -19.28
N GLN A 280 1.18 4.28 -19.45
CA GLN A 280 1.72 3.64 -20.65
C GLN A 280 2.01 2.17 -20.41
N PRO A 281 1.38 1.24 -21.15
CA PRO A 281 1.74 -0.17 -21.20
C PRO A 281 3.26 -0.40 -21.35
N GLY A 282 3.78 -1.44 -20.72
CA GLY A 282 5.20 -1.81 -20.77
C GLY A 282 6.10 -1.04 -19.79
N GLN A 283 5.58 -0.07 -19.03
CA GLN A 283 6.34 0.73 -18.07
C GLN A 283 5.70 0.80 -16.68
N LEU A 284 4.73 -0.06 -16.38
CA LEU A 284 4.02 -0.06 -15.11
C LEU A 284 4.92 -0.60 -14.00
N THR A 285 4.92 0.12 -12.88
CA THR A 285 5.56 -0.27 -11.62
C THR A 285 4.52 -0.49 -10.52
N ALA A 286 4.96 -0.99 -9.36
CA ALA A 286 4.11 -1.07 -8.18
C ALA A 286 3.56 0.31 -7.75
N GLU A 287 4.31 1.40 -7.98
CA GLU A 287 3.83 2.77 -7.75
C GLU A 287 2.60 3.09 -8.62
N ASN A 288 2.60 2.71 -9.90
CA ASN A 288 1.44 2.93 -10.77
C ASN A 288 0.22 2.13 -10.30
N ILE A 289 0.42 0.94 -9.75
CA ILE A 289 -0.67 0.17 -9.14
C ILE A 289 -1.21 0.93 -7.91
N GLY A 290 -0.34 1.27 -6.95
CA GLY A 290 -0.74 1.89 -5.68
C GLY A 290 -1.38 3.28 -5.81
N PHE A 291 -0.95 4.08 -6.80
CA PHE A 291 -1.39 5.48 -6.94
C PHE A 291 -2.35 5.74 -8.11
N ALA A 292 -2.50 4.82 -9.06
CA ALA A 292 -3.38 5.04 -10.22
C ALA A 292 -4.41 3.92 -10.44
N LEU A 293 -4.02 2.65 -10.45
CA LEU A 293 -4.96 1.55 -10.72
C LEU A 293 -5.80 1.19 -9.49
N GLY A 294 -5.14 0.89 -8.36
CA GLY A 294 -5.78 0.54 -7.09
C GLY A 294 -6.80 1.58 -6.62
N PRO A 295 -6.50 2.89 -6.64
CA PRO A 295 -7.47 3.93 -6.26
C PRO A 295 -8.75 3.96 -7.10
N ARG A 296 -8.70 3.58 -8.38
CA ARG A 296 -9.88 3.52 -9.26
C ARG A 296 -10.75 2.31 -8.98
N ILE A 297 -10.12 1.16 -8.75
CA ILE A 297 -10.80 -0.06 -8.31
C ILE A 297 -11.48 0.19 -6.96
N ASN A 298 -10.74 0.75 -5.99
CA ASN A 298 -11.25 1.10 -4.66
C ASN A 298 -12.32 2.19 -4.65
N ALA A 299 -12.41 3.01 -5.70
CA ALA A 299 -13.42 4.06 -5.76
C ALA A 299 -14.84 3.47 -5.88
N ALA A 300 -15.00 2.33 -6.55
CA ALA A 300 -16.26 1.60 -6.63
C ALA A 300 -16.75 1.25 -5.23
N GLY A 301 -16.00 0.47 -4.45
CA GLY A 301 -16.40 0.09 -3.09
C GLY A 301 -16.49 1.23 -2.07
N ARG A 302 -16.19 2.48 -2.44
CA ARG A 302 -16.33 3.66 -1.55
C ARG A 302 -17.56 4.49 -1.85
N LEU A 303 -17.94 4.59 -3.13
CA LEU A 303 -19.00 5.50 -3.59
C LEU A 303 -20.15 4.78 -4.32
N ALA A 304 -19.98 3.51 -4.64
CA ALA A 304 -20.92 2.69 -5.39
C ALA A 304 -20.78 1.21 -4.96
N HIS A 305 -21.29 0.29 -5.76
CA HIS A 305 -21.15 -1.13 -5.51
C HIS A 305 -19.82 -1.65 -6.10
N ALA A 306 -18.99 -2.31 -5.29
CA ALA A 306 -17.65 -2.77 -5.71
C ALA A 306 -17.67 -3.80 -6.86
N TYR A 307 -18.80 -4.48 -7.07
CA TYR A 307 -19.01 -5.35 -8.24
C TYR A 307 -18.77 -4.66 -9.59
N ASP A 308 -18.92 -3.33 -9.69
CA ASP A 308 -18.58 -2.60 -10.91
C ASP A 308 -17.09 -2.71 -11.28
N ALA A 309 -16.21 -2.77 -10.28
CA ALA A 309 -14.79 -3.03 -10.51
C ALA A 309 -14.54 -4.48 -10.95
N ALA A 310 -15.26 -5.45 -10.38
CA ALA A 310 -15.18 -6.84 -10.84
C ALA A 310 -15.64 -7.00 -12.29
N ARG A 311 -16.70 -6.30 -12.72
CA ARG A 311 -17.18 -6.31 -14.11
C ARG A 311 -16.11 -5.81 -15.09
N LEU A 312 -15.36 -4.79 -14.71
CA LEU A 312 -14.21 -4.32 -15.49
C LEU A 312 -13.15 -5.41 -15.63
N LEU A 313 -12.79 -6.10 -14.55
CA LEU A 313 -11.70 -7.09 -14.58
C LEU A 313 -12.08 -8.40 -15.29
N ILE A 314 -13.36 -8.76 -15.29
CA ILE A 314 -13.90 -9.99 -15.90
C ILE A 314 -14.23 -9.82 -17.40
N THR A 315 -14.56 -8.61 -17.86
CA THR A 315 -15.07 -8.43 -19.23
C THR A 315 -14.03 -8.76 -20.30
N THR A 316 -14.46 -9.52 -21.31
CA THR A 316 -13.68 -9.79 -22.53
C THR A 316 -14.07 -8.86 -23.69
N ASN A 317 -15.14 -8.08 -23.53
CA ASN A 317 -15.60 -7.11 -24.52
C ASN A 317 -14.93 -5.75 -24.29
N THR A 318 -14.22 -5.26 -25.31
CA THR A 318 -13.46 -3.99 -25.28
C THR A 318 -14.35 -2.75 -25.18
N VAL A 319 -15.58 -2.79 -25.70
CA VAL A 319 -16.55 -1.69 -25.59
C VAL A 319 -17.00 -1.56 -24.14
N ASN A 320 -17.46 -2.67 -23.55
CA ASN A 320 -17.86 -2.72 -22.13
C ASN A 320 -16.68 -2.34 -21.22
N ALA A 321 -15.46 -2.81 -21.53
CA ALA A 321 -14.26 -2.46 -20.77
C ALA A 321 -14.03 -0.94 -20.72
N ARG A 322 -14.22 -0.25 -21.85
CA ARG A 322 -14.09 1.20 -21.91
C ARG A 322 -15.15 1.91 -21.07
N GLU A 323 -16.40 1.47 -21.16
CA GLU A 323 -17.50 2.03 -20.37
C GLU A 323 -17.26 1.86 -18.87
N TYR A 324 -16.90 0.65 -18.42
CA TYR A 324 -16.60 0.37 -17.02
C TYR A 324 -15.38 1.17 -16.54
N ALA A 325 -14.31 1.27 -17.35
CA ALA A 325 -13.12 2.04 -16.98
C ALA A 325 -13.43 3.54 -16.81
N LEU A 326 -14.26 4.12 -17.69
CA LEU A 326 -14.69 5.51 -17.57
C LEU A 326 -15.55 5.73 -16.32
N ALA A 327 -16.45 4.80 -16.00
CA ALA A 327 -17.25 4.86 -14.78
C ALA A 327 -16.38 4.83 -13.52
N LEU A 328 -15.38 3.94 -13.46
CA LEU A 328 -14.44 3.90 -12.33
C LEU A 328 -13.56 5.15 -12.24
N ASP A 329 -13.13 5.72 -13.37
CA ASP A 329 -12.37 6.98 -13.38
C ASP A 329 -13.20 8.14 -12.84
N GLU A 330 -14.48 8.22 -13.20
CA GLU A 330 -15.39 9.24 -12.69
C GLU A 330 -15.63 9.09 -11.19
N LEU A 331 -15.90 7.87 -10.71
CA LEU A 331 -16.00 7.58 -9.27
C LEU A 331 -14.71 7.96 -8.53
N ASN A 332 -13.55 7.68 -9.13
CA ASN A 332 -12.25 8.01 -8.56
C ASN A 332 -12.05 9.53 -8.41
N ARG A 333 -12.45 10.31 -9.42
CA ARG A 333 -12.41 11.79 -9.42
C ARG A 333 -13.38 12.36 -8.39
N GLU A 334 -14.60 11.85 -8.34
CA GLU A 334 -15.59 12.26 -7.36
C GLU A 334 -15.12 11.97 -5.93
N ARG A 335 -14.57 10.78 -5.69
CA ARG A 335 -13.97 10.39 -4.41
C ARG A 335 -12.82 11.32 -4.01
N GLN A 336 -11.97 11.75 -4.96
CA GLN A 336 -10.92 12.74 -4.70
C GLN A 336 -11.50 14.12 -4.37
N ARG A 337 -12.50 14.58 -5.12
CA ARG A 337 -13.18 15.86 -4.89
C ARG A 337 -13.82 15.92 -3.52
N LEU A 338 -14.61 14.90 -3.14
CA LEU A 338 -15.24 14.78 -1.84
C LEU A 338 -14.21 14.72 -0.71
N THR A 339 -13.16 13.88 -0.86
CA THR A 339 -12.08 13.80 0.14
C THR A 339 -11.43 15.16 0.35
N HIS A 340 -11.13 15.90 -0.73
CA HIS A 340 -10.54 17.22 -0.63
C HIS A 340 -11.46 18.23 0.07
N GLN A 341 -12.72 18.33 -0.37
CA GLN A 341 -13.71 19.23 0.22
C GLN A 341 -13.92 18.97 1.71
N LEU A 342 -14.11 17.71 2.08
CA LEU A 342 -14.34 17.31 3.47
C LEU A 342 -13.09 17.46 4.34
N SER A 343 -11.89 17.33 3.76
CA SER A 343 -10.65 17.61 4.49
C SER A 343 -10.50 19.11 4.78
N VAL A 344 -10.84 19.99 3.84
CA VAL A 344 -10.84 21.45 4.08
C VAL A 344 -11.83 21.81 5.19
N LEU A 345 -13.05 21.26 5.14
CA LEU A 345 -14.05 21.45 6.19
C LEU A 345 -13.54 20.98 7.56
N ALA A 346 -12.90 19.82 7.61
CA ALA A 346 -12.33 19.29 8.84
C ALA A 346 -11.19 20.18 9.38
N GLU A 347 -10.33 20.70 8.50
CA GLU A 347 -9.23 21.60 8.86
C GLU A 347 -9.71 22.91 9.50
N GLU A 348 -10.86 23.44 9.10
CA GLU A 348 -11.44 24.68 9.67
C GLU A 348 -11.93 24.52 11.11
N ARG A 349 -12.11 23.28 11.59
CA ARG A 349 -12.77 22.96 12.87
C ARG A 349 -11.84 22.39 13.92
N ILE A 350 -10.55 22.24 13.61
CA ILE A 350 -9.59 21.59 14.50
C ILE A 350 -8.58 22.60 15.05
N ASP A 351 -8.03 22.27 16.21
CA ASP A 351 -6.78 22.87 16.69
C ASP A 351 -5.62 21.98 16.21
N PRO A 352 -4.76 22.45 15.28
CA PRO A 352 -3.63 21.66 14.78
C PRO A 352 -2.55 21.43 15.84
N THR A 353 -2.60 22.13 16.98
CA THR A 353 -1.67 21.96 18.10
C THR A 353 -2.10 20.88 19.08
N ALA A 354 -3.34 20.39 18.98
CA ALA A 354 -3.85 19.33 19.83
C ALA A 354 -3.00 18.04 19.71
N PRO A 355 -2.85 17.27 20.81
CA PRO A 355 -2.08 16.02 20.81
C PRO A 355 -2.75 14.94 19.95
N ILE A 356 -4.06 15.01 19.78
CA ILE A 356 -4.89 14.17 18.91
C ILE A 356 -5.95 15.05 18.25
N ILE A 357 -6.20 14.82 16.97
CA ILE A 357 -7.24 15.51 16.21
C ILE A 357 -8.52 14.67 16.30
N ILE A 358 -9.60 15.25 16.82
CA ILE A 358 -10.91 14.59 16.89
C ILE A 358 -11.92 15.54 16.26
N THR A 359 -12.59 15.09 15.21
CA THR A 359 -13.59 15.90 14.49
C THR A 359 -14.71 15.03 13.93
N GLY A 360 -15.91 15.60 13.81
CA GLY A 360 -17.11 14.91 13.34
C GLY A 360 -17.96 15.85 12.50
N ASP A 361 -18.64 15.28 11.51
CA ASP A 361 -19.66 15.97 10.72
C ASP A 361 -20.59 14.95 10.05
N PRO A 362 -21.91 15.21 9.94
CA PRO A 362 -22.85 14.32 9.24
C PRO A 362 -22.52 14.12 7.75
N GLN A 363 -21.70 14.99 7.16
CA GLN A 363 -21.22 14.87 5.78
C GLN A 363 -20.08 13.84 5.61
N PHE A 364 -19.42 13.42 6.69
CA PHE A 364 -18.31 12.46 6.64
C PHE A 364 -18.78 11.01 6.44
N LYS A 365 -19.36 10.70 5.28
CA LYS A 365 -19.85 9.34 4.97
C LYS A 365 -18.78 8.27 5.09
N SER A 366 -19.18 7.07 5.54
CA SER A 366 -18.31 5.90 5.81
C SER A 366 -17.30 5.52 4.71
N GLY A 367 -17.62 5.74 3.43
CA GLY A 367 -16.70 5.49 2.31
C GLY A 367 -15.52 6.48 2.20
N ILE A 368 -15.65 7.66 2.82
CA ILE A 368 -14.72 8.80 2.70
C ILE A 368 -14.04 9.15 4.05
N VAL A 369 -14.70 8.93 5.18
CA VAL A 369 -14.23 9.31 6.52
C VAL A 369 -12.78 8.88 6.81
N GLY A 370 -12.41 7.66 6.44
CA GLY A 370 -11.05 7.15 6.64
C GLY A 370 -9.99 7.83 5.75
N LEU A 371 -10.37 8.34 4.58
CA LEU A 371 -9.48 9.10 3.70
C LEU A 371 -9.22 10.50 4.24
N VAL A 372 -10.25 11.14 4.81
CA VAL A 372 -10.12 12.43 5.50
C VAL A 372 -9.20 12.27 6.71
N ALA A 373 -9.43 11.23 7.54
CA ALA A 373 -8.57 10.93 8.69
C ALA A 373 -7.11 10.70 8.28
N SER A 374 -6.86 9.98 7.18
CA SER A 374 -5.50 9.72 6.68
C SER A 374 -4.82 11.00 6.23
N ARG A 375 -5.53 11.85 5.47
CA ARG A 375 -4.98 13.10 4.96
C ARG A 375 -4.65 14.09 6.09
N LEU A 376 -5.52 14.21 7.10
CA LEU A 376 -5.28 15.04 8.28
C LEU A 376 -4.10 14.52 9.10
N ALA A 377 -4.06 13.21 9.39
CA ALA A 377 -2.96 12.58 10.12
C ALA A 377 -1.63 12.79 9.39
N GLU A 378 -1.60 12.60 8.08
CA GLU A 378 -0.43 12.87 7.26
C GLU A 378 -0.04 14.34 7.29
N LYS A 379 -0.99 15.28 7.17
CA LYS A 379 -0.74 16.74 7.09
C LYS A 379 -0.26 17.33 8.42
N ILE A 380 -0.83 16.91 9.53
CA ILE A 380 -0.60 17.50 10.86
C ILE A 380 0.41 16.67 11.66
N TYR A 381 0.64 15.41 11.27
CA TYR A 381 1.46 14.45 12.00
C TYR A 381 0.96 14.28 13.44
N ARG A 382 -0.34 14.00 13.57
CA ARG A 382 -1.01 13.72 14.83
C ARG A 382 -1.94 12.51 14.66
N PRO A 383 -2.16 11.69 15.70
CA PRO A 383 -3.29 10.77 15.73
C PRO A 383 -4.56 11.54 15.38
N THR A 384 -5.38 10.97 14.50
CA THR A 384 -6.57 11.63 13.98
C THR A 384 -7.76 10.68 13.99
N ILE A 385 -8.87 11.17 14.50
CA ILE A 385 -10.17 10.52 14.53
C ILE A 385 -11.15 11.43 13.78
N VAL A 386 -11.78 10.88 12.74
CA VAL A 386 -12.85 11.55 12.00
C VAL A 386 -14.11 10.71 12.12
N MET A 387 -15.25 11.34 12.41
CA MET A 387 -16.50 10.65 12.69
C MET A 387 -17.60 11.01 11.70
N GLU A 388 -18.28 9.99 11.18
CA GLU A 388 -19.61 10.15 10.58
C GLU A 388 -20.60 10.35 11.73
N GLU A 389 -21.12 11.58 11.88
CA GLU A 389 -22.13 11.88 12.91
C GLU A 389 -23.52 11.41 12.46
N GLY A 390 -24.06 10.45 13.19
CA GLY A 390 -25.44 9.98 13.03
C GLY A 390 -26.39 10.62 14.05
N GLU A 391 -27.67 10.27 14.00
CA GLU A 391 -28.69 10.83 14.90
C GLU A 391 -28.49 10.37 16.36
N THR A 392 -28.22 9.09 16.57
CA THR A 392 -28.06 8.47 17.91
C THR A 392 -26.65 7.95 18.17
N GLU A 393 -26.01 7.42 17.13
CA GLU A 393 -24.66 6.86 17.18
C GLU A 393 -23.80 7.43 16.06
N SER A 394 -22.52 7.60 16.36
CA SER A 394 -21.50 8.06 15.41
C SER A 394 -20.50 6.96 15.12
N ARG A 395 -19.99 6.94 13.88
CA ARG A 395 -18.99 5.95 13.43
C ARG A 395 -17.65 6.64 13.20
N GLY A 396 -16.65 6.28 14.00
CA GLY A 396 -15.31 6.85 13.93
C GLY A 396 -14.37 6.03 13.05
N SER A 397 -13.54 6.72 12.27
CA SER A 397 -12.36 6.15 11.62
C SER A 397 -11.10 6.84 12.12
N CYS A 398 -10.14 6.03 12.54
CA CYS A 398 -8.91 6.51 13.16
C CYS A 398 -7.69 6.25 12.27
N ARG A 399 -6.75 7.18 12.29
CA ARG A 399 -5.40 7.05 11.73
C ARG A 399 -4.39 7.55 12.75
N SER A 400 -3.24 6.91 12.82
CA SER A 400 -2.22 7.22 13.82
C SER A 400 -0.82 7.34 13.26
N ILE A 401 0.04 7.93 14.07
CA ILE A 401 1.48 8.03 13.84
C ILE A 401 2.19 6.89 14.59
N PRO A 402 3.44 6.52 14.22
CA PRO A 402 4.17 5.43 14.88
C PRO A 402 4.28 5.58 16.40
N GLU A 403 4.32 6.81 16.90
CA GLU A 403 4.45 7.16 18.31
C GLU A 403 3.17 6.90 19.13
N PHE A 404 2.01 6.66 18.50
CA PHE A 404 0.73 6.47 19.18
C PHE A 404 -0.01 5.21 18.71
N HIS A 405 -0.24 4.27 19.61
CA HIS A 405 -0.99 3.06 19.29
C HIS A 405 -2.49 3.27 19.45
N ILE A 406 -3.20 3.55 18.35
CA ILE A 406 -4.60 3.98 18.42
C ILE A 406 -5.56 2.92 18.98
N THR A 407 -5.39 1.63 18.63
CA THR A 407 -6.26 0.57 19.17
C THR A 407 -6.11 0.43 20.68
N LYS A 408 -4.88 0.42 21.23
CA LYS A 408 -4.66 0.39 22.69
C LYS A 408 -5.31 1.59 23.39
N ALA A 409 -5.28 2.78 22.77
CA ALA A 409 -5.98 3.94 23.32
C ALA A 409 -7.51 3.75 23.29
N LEU A 410 -8.06 3.14 22.23
CA LEU A 410 -9.48 2.78 22.18
C LEU A 410 -9.85 1.71 23.22
N ASP A 411 -8.97 0.74 23.48
CA ASP A 411 -9.16 -0.30 24.49
C ASP A 411 -9.32 0.31 25.91
N GLU A 412 -8.60 1.41 26.19
CA GLU A 412 -8.69 2.12 27.48
C GLU A 412 -10.02 2.87 27.67
N VAL A 413 -10.76 3.15 26.60
CA VAL A 413 -12.08 3.81 26.61
C VAL A 413 -13.19 2.90 26.08
N ALA A 414 -12.97 1.58 26.06
CA ALA A 414 -13.90 0.60 25.51
C ALA A 414 -15.28 0.64 26.18
N ASP A 415 -15.36 1.09 27.44
CA ASP A 415 -16.60 1.28 28.19
C ASP A 415 -17.56 2.30 27.56
N LEU A 416 -17.04 3.23 26.75
CA LEU A 416 -17.81 4.24 26.04
C LEU A 416 -18.26 3.80 24.64
N LEU A 417 -17.69 2.72 24.12
CA LEU A 417 -17.82 2.28 22.73
C LEU A 417 -18.83 1.15 22.61
N VAL A 418 -19.65 1.20 21.56
CA VAL A 418 -20.56 0.10 21.19
C VAL A 418 -19.75 -1.07 20.62
N ARG A 419 -18.76 -0.75 19.78
CA ARG A 419 -17.78 -1.68 19.21
C ARG A 419 -16.56 -0.92 18.74
N HIS A 420 -15.39 -1.55 18.74
CA HIS A 420 -14.18 -1.03 18.13
C HIS A 420 -13.27 -2.16 17.65
N GLY A 421 -12.32 -1.81 16.78
CA GLY A 421 -11.32 -2.75 16.29
C GLY A 421 -10.33 -2.08 15.34
N GLY A 422 -9.20 -2.74 15.11
CA GLY A 422 -8.19 -2.25 14.17
C GLY A 422 -6.77 -2.73 14.49
N HIS A 423 -5.81 -1.94 14.03
CA HIS A 423 -4.38 -2.09 14.20
C HIS A 423 -3.76 -0.82 14.79
N SER A 424 -2.47 -0.90 15.14
CA SER A 424 -1.75 0.19 15.83
C SER A 424 -1.86 1.56 15.18
N GLN A 425 -1.96 1.64 13.84
CA GLN A 425 -2.03 2.89 13.08
C GLN A 425 -3.39 3.17 12.44
N ALA A 426 -4.36 2.26 12.51
CA ALA A 426 -5.66 2.43 11.90
C ALA A 426 -6.73 1.64 12.65
N ALA A 427 -7.84 2.28 13.00
CA ALA A 427 -8.94 1.62 13.70
C ALA A 427 -10.29 2.21 13.29
N GLY A 428 -11.36 1.54 13.69
CA GLY A 428 -12.73 2.04 13.61
C GLY A 428 -13.51 1.73 14.86
N PHE A 429 -14.53 2.53 15.15
CA PHE A 429 -15.41 2.33 16.29
C PHE A 429 -16.83 2.86 16.02
N THR A 430 -17.77 2.44 16.86
CA THR A 430 -19.12 3.01 16.95
C THR A 430 -19.34 3.47 18.39
N ILE A 431 -19.89 4.68 18.56
CA ILE A 431 -20.11 5.31 19.86
C ILE A 431 -21.51 5.92 19.91
N ARG A 432 -22.15 5.90 21.08
CA ARG A 432 -23.40 6.66 21.30
C ARG A 432 -23.07 8.13 21.47
N ASN A 433 -23.86 9.02 20.85
CA ASN A 433 -23.57 10.45 20.81
C ASN A 433 -23.48 11.08 22.22
N GLU A 434 -24.21 10.53 23.20
CA GLU A 434 -24.15 10.95 24.61
C GLU A 434 -22.76 10.75 25.26
N ASN A 435 -21.97 9.80 24.77
CA ASN A 435 -20.62 9.50 25.29
C ASN A 435 -19.51 10.31 24.61
N LEU A 436 -19.80 11.06 23.53
CA LEU A 436 -18.80 11.79 22.75
C LEU A 436 -17.99 12.81 23.56
N PRO A 437 -18.60 13.61 24.47
CA PRO A 437 -17.84 14.56 25.27
C PRO A 437 -16.79 13.88 26.16
N GLU A 438 -17.18 12.81 26.86
CA GLU A 438 -16.29 12.03 27.73
C GLU A 438 -15.19 11.32 26.92
N PHE A 439 -15.57 10.73 25.79
CA PHE A 439 -14.62 10.09 24.87
C PHE A 439 -13.55 11.07 24.39
N THR A 440 -13.96 12.28 23.98
CA THR A 440 -13.04 13.31 23.50
C THR A 440 -12.06 13.74 24.60
N ALA A 441 -12.54 13.91 25.83
CA ALA A 441 -11.71 14.25 26.98
C ALA A 441 -10.68 13.15 27.29
N ARG A 442 -11.12 11.90 27.47
CA ARG A 442 -10.24 10.76 27.81
C ARG A 442 -9.23 10.46 26.70
N MET A 443 -9.65 10.49 25.44
CA MET A 443 -8.71 10.29 24.32
C MET A 443 -7.66 11.39 24.23
N THR A 444 -8.03 12.65 24.53
CA THR A 444 -7.09 13.77 24.56
C THR A 444 -6.09 13.65 25.71
N GLU A 445 -6.53 13.21 26.89
CA GLU A 445 -5.67 12.92 28.03
C GLU A 445 -4.66 11.80 27.72
N ILE A 446 -5.13 10.67 27.18
CA ILE A 446 -4.27 9.56 26.75
C ILE A 446 -3.23 10.03 25.72
N ALA A 447 -3.64 10.89 24.77
CA ALA A 447 -2.73 11.46 23.78
C ALA A 447 -1.68 12.39 24.40
N ASN A 448 -2.08 13.26 25.32
CA ASN A 448 -1.14 14.13 26.06
C ASN A 448 -0.12 13.32 26.85
N ASP A 449 -0.55 12.30 27.58
CA ASP A 449 0.33 11.47 28.40
C ASP A 449 1.32 10.68 27.55
N LYS A 450 0.84 10.07 26.46
CA LYS A 450 1.68 9.23 25.60
C LYS A 450 2.62 10.05 24.71
N LEU A 451 2.18 11.20 24.21
CA LEU A 451 2.96 12.02 23.27
C LEU A 451 3.71 13.18 23.95
N GLY A 452 3.46 13.42 25.23
CA GLY A 452 4.11 14.47 26.01
C GLY A 452 5.63 14.38 25.94
N GLY A 453 6.28 15.49 25.55
CA GLY A 453 7.73 15.59 25.45
C GLY A 453 8.36 14.88 24.25
N GLN A 454 7.57 14.24 23.37
CA GLN A 454 8.09 13.64 22.14
C GLN A 454 8.28 14.69 21.03
N ASP A 455 9.27 14.46 20.17
CA ASP A 455 9.45 15.25 18.94
C ASP A 455 8.52 14.71 17.85
N LEU A 456 7.36 15.37 17.68
CA LEU A 456 6.31 15.00 16.75
C LEU A 456 6.55 15.55 15.34
N ARG A 457 7.79 15.47 14.87
CA ARG A 457 8.15 15.65 13.46
C ARG A 457 8.28 14.28 12.79
N PRO A 458 7.74 14.11 11.57
CA PRO A 458 7.94 12.89 10.80
C PRO A 458 9.42 12.62 10.58
N ALA A 459 9.79 11.34 10.60
CA ALA A 459 11.16 10.91 10.35
C ALA A 459 11.35 10.50 8.89
N LEU A 460 12.49 10.89 8.31
CA LEU A 460 13.01 10.35 7.04
C LEU A 460 14.16 9.39 7.36
N THR A 461 13.97 8.11 7.07
CA THR A 461 15.05 7.12 7.16
C THR A 461 15.90 7.19 5.91
N ILE A 462 17.14 7.66 6.08
CA ILE A 462 18.11 7.87 5.00
C ILE A 462 19.03 6.67 4.96
N GLU A 463 19.10 6.01 3.82
CA GLU A 463 19.77 4.72 3.65
C GLU A 463 21.28 4.86 3.42
N ALA A 464 21.73 5.96 2.80
CA ALA A 464 23.14 6.21 2.56
C ALA A 464 23.48 7.69 2.39
N ASP A 465 24.66 8.08 2.89
CA ASP A 465 25.34 9.32 2.49
C ASP A 465 26.02 9.08 1.13
N LEU A 466 25.65 9.88 0.14
CA LEU A 466 26.06 9.73 -1.24
C LEU A 466 26.43 11.10 -1.83
N PRO A 467 27.70 11.33 -2.17
CA PRO A 467 28.07 12.55 -2.87
C PRO A 467 27.51 12.59 -4.29
N LEU A 468 27.09 13.77 -4.76
CA LEU A 468 26.46 13.93 -6.08
C LEU A 468 27.32 13.45 -7.25
N ARG A 469 28.66 13.50 -7.15
CA ARG A 469 29.55 12.95 -8.19
C ARG A 469 29.44 11.43 -8.41
N GLN A 470 28.81 10.70 -7.48
CA GLN A 470 28.54 9.27 -7.60
C GLN A 470 27.14 8.99 -8.17
N VAL A 471 26.34 10.04 -8.45
CA VAL A 471 25.03 9.88 -9.06
C VAL A 471 25.20 9.77 -10.58
N ASP A 472 25.14 8.55 -11.09
CA ASP A 472 25.20 8.27 -12.52
C ASP A 472 24.19 7.18 -12.93
N TRP A 473 24.21 6.81 -14.22
CA TRP A 473 23.30 5.79 -14.74
C TRP A 473 23.61 4.40 -14.17
N ALA A 474 24.86 4.12 -13.81
CA ALA A 474 25.23 2.84 -13.20
C ALA A 474 24.64 2.74 -11.77
N LEU A 475 24.63 3.83 -11.01
CA LEU A 475 23.92 3.91 -9.75
C LEU A 475 22.41 3.75 -9.97
N HIS A 476 21.81 4.44 -10.94
CA HIS A 476 20.38 4.28 -11.23
C HIS A 476 20.01 2.81 -11.49
N ASP A 477 20.76 2.13 -12.36
CA ASP A 477 20.51 0.72 -12.70
C ASP A 477 20.77 -0.20 -11.49
N THR A 478 21.74 0.15 -10.66
CA THR A 478 21.98 -0.51 -9.37
C THR A 478 20.78 -0.39 -8.44
N LEU A 479 20.23 0.82 -8.26
CA LEU A 479 19.06 1.05 -7.42
C LEU A 479 17.81 0.37 -8.00
N GLY A 480 17.72 0.26 -9.33
CA GLY A 480 16.67 -0.48 -10.01
C GLY A 480 16.57 -1.96 -9.62
N GLN A 481 17.64 -2.57 -9.12
CA GLN A 481 17.59 -3.95 -8.59
C GLN A 481 16.76 -4.07 -7.30
N LEU A 482 16.41 -2.95 -6.66
CA LEU A 482 15.49 -2.92 -5.52
C LEU A 482 14.02 -3.03 -5.93
N GLU A 483 13.70 -2.91 -7.22
CA GLU A 483 12.33 -3.04 -7.72
C GLU A 483 11.82 -4.50 -7.68
N PRO A 484 10.51 -4.71 -7.46
CA PRO A 484 9.49 -3.71 -7.22
C PRO A 484 9.57 -3.10 -5.81
N THR A 485 9.55 -1.77 -5.72
CA THR A 485 9.54 -1.02 -4.47
C THR A 485 8.11 -0.72 -3.97
N GLY A 486 7.95 -0.62 -2.66
CA GLY A 486 6.64 -0.41 -2.00
C GLY A 486 6.72 -0.59 -0.49
N TYR A 487 5.62 -0.99 0.15
CA TYR A 487 5.58 -1.21 1.60
C TYR A 487 6.63 -2.25 2.02
N ALA A 488 7.33 -2.00 3.14
CA ALA A 488 8.48 -2.78 3.64
C ALA A 488 9.72 -2.89 2.70
N ASN A 489 9.66 -2.35 1.48
CA ASN A 489 10.78 -2.27 0.54
C ASN A 489 10.74 -0.92 -0.22
N PRO A 490 10.89 0.23 0.48
CA PRO A 490 10.72 1.53 -0.16
C PRO A 490 11.85 1.83 -1.15
N GLN A 491 11.65 2.81 -2.03
CA GLN A 491 12.78 3.41 -2.76
C GLN A 491 13.76 4.04 -1.76
N PRO A 492 15.07 3.88 -1.96
CA PRO A 492 16.05 4.37 -0.99
C PRO A 492 16.13 5.90 -1.01
N LEU A 493 16.13 6.49 0.19
CA LEU A 493 16.45 7.90 0.38
C LEU A 493 17.97 8.04 0.54
N LEU A 494 18.54 8.92 -0.27
CA LEU A 494 19.97 9.23 -0.29
C LEU A 494 20.18 10.65 0.23
N LEU A 495 21.31 10.88 0.88
CA LEU A 495 21.70 12.19 1.41
C LEU A 495 22.96 12.68 0.73
N SER A 496 22.90 13.85 0.09
CA SER A 496 24.10 14.59 -0.30
C SER A 496 24.26 15.80 0.61
N ARG A 497 25.46 15.98 1.14
CA ARG A 497 25.79 17.09 2.05
C ARG A 497 26.49 18.24 1.34
N ALA A 498 26.26 19.43 1.85
CA ALA A 498 26.90 20.67 1.47
C ALA A 498 26.84 20.97 -0.04
N VAL A 499 25.83 20.50 -0.78
CA VAL A 499 25.71 20.74 -2.23
C VAL A 499 25.49 22.22 -2.51
N GLU A 500 26.11 22.73 -3.58
CA GLU A 500 25.93 24.13 -3.99
C GLU A 500 24.67 24.26 -4.84
N VAL A 501 23.81 25.20 -4.48
CA VAL A 501 22.63 25.57 -5.27
C VAL A 501 23.06 26.57 -6.34
N VAL A 502 23.12 26.10 -7.58
CA VAL A 502 23.51 26.91 -8.74
C VAL A 502 22.37 27.82 -9.19
N SER A 503 21.15 27.29 -9.18
CA SER A 503 19.93 28.07 -9.47
C SER A 503 18.71 27.40 -8.86
N HIS A 504 17.68 28.20 -8.57
CA HIS A 504 16.41 27.73 -8.08
C HIS A 504 15.26 28.63 -8.55
N ARG A 505 14.07 28.05 -8.71
CA ARG A 505 12.85 28.80 -9.01
C ARG A 505 11.59 28.03 -8.61
N PRO A 506 10.51 28.73 -8.22
CA PRO A 506 9.20 28.10 -8.09
C PRO A 506 8.68 27.67 -9.48
N VAL A 507 8.01 26.53 -9.54
CA VAL A 507 7.39 25.94 -10.74
C VAL A 507 6.03 25.31 -10.41
N GLY A 508 5.25 25.02 -11.45
CA GLY A 508 3.84 24.63 -11.32
C GLY A 508 2.89 25.80 -11.57
N THR A 509 1.60 25.52 -11.80
CA THR A 509 0.59 26.53 -12.15
C THR A 509 0.46 27.62 -11.10
N ASP A 510 0.69 27.28 -9.83
CA ASP A 510 0.62 28.13 -8.65
C ASP A 510 1.99 28.39 -8.01
N GLY A 511 3.09 27.93 -8.63
CA GLY A 511 4.43 28.02 -8.06
C GLY A 511 4.67 27.14 -6.82
N SER A 512 3.82 26.13 -6.59
CA SER A 512 3.87 25.27 -5.39
C SER A 512 5.12 24.38 -5.30
N HIS A 513 5.80 24.08 -6.40
CA HIS A 513 6.98 23.21 -6.43
C HIS A 513 8.27 24.02 -6.59
N LEU A 514 9.40 23.47 -6.16
CA LEU A 514 10.72 24.10 -6.31
C LEU A 514 11.57 23.31 -7.29
N GLN A 515 11.97 23.94 -8.39
CA GLN A 515 13.00 23.42 -9.27
C GLN A 515 14.37 23.97 -8.84
N LEU A 516 15.35 23.09 -8.77
CA LEU A 516 16.73 23.37 -8.38
C LEU A 516 17.71 22.86 -9.44
N PHE A 517 18.87 23.50 -9.54
CA PHE A 517 20.07 22.89 -10.10
C PHE A 517 21.16 22.90 -9.03
N VAL A 518 21.70 21.73 -8.72
CA VAL A 518 22.69 21.53 -7.67
C VAL A 518 23.96 20.88 -8.20
N VAL A 519 25.11 21.19 -7.60
CA VAL A 519 26.40 20.56 -7.89
C VAL A 519 27.06 20.07 -6.60
N ASP A 520 27.87 19.01 -6.71
CA ASP A 520 28.69 18.53 -5.60
C ASP A 520 29.64 19.66 -5.15
N ALA A 521 29.71 19.97 -3.86
CA ALA A 521 30.64 20.97 -3.35
C ALA A 521 32.03 20.36 -3.17
N HIS A 522 32.69 20.03 -4.28
CA HIS A 522 34.14 19.89 -4.25
C HIS A 522 34.78 21.24 -4.53
N ARG A 523 35.22 21.86 -3.44
CA ARG A 523 36.39 22.73 -3.44
C ARG A 523 37.56 21.94 -3.99
N SER A 524 38.10 22.36 -5.12
CA SER A 524 39.44 21.97 -5.50
C SER A 524 40.42 22.49 -4.45
N ASP A 525 40.93 21.63 -3.57
CA ASP A 525 42.09 21.96 -2.73
C ASP A 525 43.39 22.15 -3.54
N SER A 526 43.32 22.11 -4.88
CA SER A 526 44.42 22.44 -5.79
C SER A 526 44.41 23.88 -6.32
N ALA A 527 43.46 24.74 -5.95
CA ALA A 527 43.37 26.11 -6.50
C ALA A 527 44.02 27.21 -5.63
N ARG A 528 44.98 26.88 -4.75
CA ARG A 528 45.73 27.92 -4.01
C ARG A 528 46.86 28.59 -4.79
N TYR A 529 47.29 28.06 -5.94
CA TYR A 529 48.23 28.76 -6.80
C TYR A 529 47.95 28.44 -8.29
N GLY A 530 47.37 29.42 -9.00
CA GLY A 530 47.39 29.47 -10.46
C GLY A 530 46.16 28.93 -11.19
N GLY A 531 45.27 29.83 -11.60
CA GLY A 531 44.70 29.92 -12.96
C GLY A 531 43.97 28.73 -13.62
N GLY A 532 43.79 27.58 -12.97
CA GLY A 532 43.07 26.45 -13.52
C GLY A 532 41.57 26.56 -13.28
N ARG A 533 40.77 26.80 -14.33
CA ARG A 533 39.32 26.57 -14.29
C ARG A 533 39.08 25.08 -14.01
N THR A 534 38.75 24.75 -12.77
CA THR A 534 38.19 23.45 -12.41
C THR A 534 36.92 23.24 -13.22
N GLN A 535 36.82 22.10 -13.90
CA GLN A 535 35.58 21.75 -14.59
C GLN A 535 34.45 21.77 -13.55
N PRO A 536 33.35 22.52 -13.77
CA PRO A 536 32.22 22.48 -12.85
C PRO A 536 31.77 21.02 -12.74
N GLY A 537 31.59 20.54 -11.50
CA GLY A 537 30.98 19.23 -11.26
C GLY A 537 29.67 19.13 -12.03
N GLN A 538 29.28 17.91 -12.41
CA GLN A 538 28.01 17.68 -13.09
C GLN A 538 26.86 18.33 -12.32
N ALA A 539 26.13 19.24 -12.98
CA ALA A 539 24.94 19.85 -12.41
C ALA A 539 23.75 18.90 -12.55
N PHE A 540 23.06 18.65 -11.46
CA PHE A 540 21.87 17.80 -11.41
C PHE A 540 20.61 18.66 -11.36
N PRO A 541 19.64 18.44 -12.26
CA PRO A 541 18.31 18.99 -12.07
C PRO A 541 17.67 18.30 -10.87
N ALA A 542 16.98 19.07 -10.04
CA ALA A 542 16.28 18.58 -8.87
C ALA A 542 14.89 19.21 -8.76
N ILE A 543 13.93 18.47 -8.20
CA ILE A 543 12.55 18.91 -7.98
C ILE A 543 12.12 18.57 -6.56
N ALA A 544 11.66 19.57 -5.81
CA ALA A 544 11.06 19.40 -4.49
C ALA A 544 9.57 19.76 -4.59
N PHE A 545 8.69 18.77 -4.42
CA PHE A 545 7.25 18.99 -4.57
C PHE A 545 6.68 19.69 -3.34
N ARG A 546 5.74 20.66 -3.55
CA ARG A 546 5.07 21.42 -2.48
C ARG A 546 6.04 22.22 -1.60
N GLN A 547 7.16 22.59 -2.18
CA GLN A 547 8.29 23.24 -1.51
C GLN A 547 8.69 24.56 -2.19
N GLY A 548 7.84 25.15 -3.03
CA GLY A 548 8.13 26.38 -3.79
C GLY A 548 8.54 27.58 -2.92
N ASN A 549 8.03 27.67 -1.68
CA ASN A 549 8.33 28.75 -0.74
C ASN A 549 9.80 28.78 -0.28
N TRP A 550 10.54 27.69 -0.46
CA TRP A 550 11.99 27.69 -0.28
C TRP A 550 12.71 28.69 -1.20
N ALA A 551 12.15 29.04 -2.36
CA ALA A 551 12.82 29.91 -3.32
C ALA A 551 13.20 31.29 -2.75
N GLY A 552 12.52 31.77 -1.71
CA GLY A 552 12.86 33.03 -1.03
C GLY A 552 13.83 32.88 0.16
N ALA A 553 14.19 31.66 0.55
CA ALA A 553 14.90 31.37 1.80
C ALA A 553 16.05 30.36 1.65
N LEU A 554 16.38 29.96 0.42
CA LEU A 554 17.37 28.92 0.15
C LEU A 554 18.81 29.48 0.32
N PRO A 555 19.68 28.85 1.14
CA PRO A 555 21.07 29.25 1.25
C PRO A 555 21.86 28.75 0.04
N ARG A 556 23.12 29.20 -0.08
CA ARG A 556 24.01 28.78 -1.17
C ARG A 556 24.38 27.30 -1.06
N TYR A 557 24.60 26.81 0.16
CA TYR A 557 24.96 25.42 0.42
C TYR A 557 23.91 24.74 1.28
N VAL A 558 23.45 23.58 0.83
CA VAL A 558 22.39 22.80 1.50
C VAL A 558 22.79 21.33 1.61
N ASP A 559 22.26 20.66 2.61
CA ASP A 559 22.13 19.21 2.59
C ASP A 559 20.77 18.87 1.96
N ILE A 560 20.72 17.85 1.11
CA ILE A 560 19.50 17.40 0.43
C ILE A 560 19.27 15.91 0.66
N VAL A 561 18.03 15.55 1.02
CA VAL A 561 17.54 14.17 1.03
C VAL A 561 16.71 13.95 -0.22
N TYR A 562 17.05 12.94 -1.02
CA TYR A 562 16.44 12.75 -2.33
C TYR A 562 16.39 11.29 -2.78
N ARG A 563 15.57 11.06 -3.81
CA ARG A 563 15.58 9.85 -4.64
C ARG A 563 16.15 10.16 -6.01
N VAL A 564 16.82 9.19 -6.63
CA VAL A 564 17.27 9.30 -8.02
C VAL A 564 16.14 8.84 -8.93
N ASN A 565 15.76 9.67 -9.91
CA ASN A 565 14.71 9.36 -10.88
C ASN A 565 15.16 9.72 -12.31
N VAL A 566 14.45 9.20 -13.30
CA VAL A 566 14.69 9.49 -14.72
C VAL A 566 13.58 10.40 -15.25
N ASN A 567 13.95 11.61 -15.65
CA ASN A 567 13.06 12.48 -16.38
C ASN A 567 13.20 12.21 -17.88
N ARG A 568 12.09 11.81 -18.53
CA ARG A 568 12.01 11.61 -19.98
C ARG A 568 11.27 12.78 -20.62
N TRP A 569 12.00 13.62 -21.35
CA TRP A 569 11.43 14.78 -22.05
C TRP A 569 11.93 14.84 -23.49
N GLN A 570 10.99 14.96 -24.45
CA GLN A 570 11.29 15.06 -25.90
C GLN A 570 12.29 14.00 -26.40
N GLY A 571 12.15 12.75 -25.94
CA GLY A 571 13.02 11.64 -26.34
C GLY A 571 14.41 11.63 -25.70
N LYS A 572 14.74 12.58 -24.82
CA LYS A 572 15.95 12.55 -23.99
C LYS A 572 15.62 12.12 -22.57
N ALA A 573 16.45 11.24 -22.02
CA ALA A 573 16.38 10.82 -20.63
C ALA A 573 17.53 11.49 -19.85
N ASN A 574 17.22 12.11 -18.72
CA ASN A 574 18.21 12.68 -17.82
C ASN A 574 17.92 12.22 -16.39
N LEU A 575 18.98 11.99 -15.61
CA LEU A 575 18.83 11.79 -14.18
C LEU A 575 18.38 13.09 -13.51
N GLN A 576 17.42 12.97 -12.61
CA GLN A 576 16.85 14.05 -11.82
C GLN A 576 16.76 13.60 -10.36
N LEU A 577 17.04 14.52 -9.44
CA LEU A 577 16.85 14.29 -8.01
C LEU A 577 15.42 14.69 -7.63
N VAL A 578 14.66 13.77 -7.06
CA VAL A 578 13.38 14.08 -6.41
C VAL A 578 13.68 14.34 -4.94
N VAL A 579 13.65 15.61 -4.54
CA VAL A 579 14.06 16.07 -3.21
C VAL A 579 12.87 15.99 -2.26
N GLU A 580 13.07 15.27 -1.15
CA GLU A 580 12.08 15.11 -0.08
C GLU A 580 12.22 16.20 0.97
N ASP A 581 13.46 16.54 1.37
CA ASP A 581 13.72 17.60 2.34
C ASP A 581 15.08 18.28 2.11
N ILE A 582 15.18 19.52 2.58
CA ILE A 582 16.35 20.39 2.44
C ILE A 582 16.69 20.95 3.83
N GLN A 583 17.96 20.88 4.21
CA GLN A 583 18.49 21.54 5.40
C GLN A 583 19.69 22.44 5.04
N PRO A 584 19.94 23.54 5.77
CA PRO A 584 21.20 24.25 5.64
C PRO A 584 22.38 23.32 5.92
N ALA A 585 23.46 23.46 5.16
CA ALA A 585 24.69 22.72 5.44
C ALA A 585 25.31 23.19 6.77
N GLU A 586 25.78 22.26 7.61
CA GLU A 586 26.32 22.54 8.96
C GLU A 586 27.47 23.59 8.95
N ASN A 587 28.19 23.75 7.84
CA ASN A 587 29.35 24.63 7.70
C ASN A 587 29.04 26.14 7.55
N GLU A 588 27.78 26.58 7.48
CA GLU A 588 27.46 28.02 7.54
C GLU A 588 27.38 28.57 8.98
N SER A 589 27.36 27.70 10.00
CA SER A 589 27.24 28.11 11.42
C SER A 589 28.55 28.62 12.04
N LEU A 590 29.68 28.51 11.33
CA LEU A 590 31.02 28.86 11.81
C LEU A 590 31.64 30.09 11.12
N SER A 591 30.84 30.82 10.33
CA SER A 591 31.29 32.02 9.63
C SER A 591 30.31 33.18 9.80
N ILE A 592 30.06 33.55 11.05
CA ILE A 592 29.61 34.90 11.42
C ILE A 592 30.80 35.62 12.06
#